data_AF-A0A6N6LAA0-F1
#
_entry.id   AF-A0A6N6LAA0-F1
#
_cell.length_a   1.000
_cell.length_b   1.000
_cell.length_c   1.000
_cell.angle_alpha   90.00
_cell.angle_beta   90.00
_cell.angle_gamma   90.00
#
_symmetry.space_group_name_H-M   'P 1'
#
loop_
_entity.id
_entity.type
_entity.pdbx_description
1 polymer ?
#
loop_
_entity_poly.entity_id
_entity_poly.type
_entity_poly.pdbx_seq_one_letter_code
_entity_poly.pdbx_strand_id
1 'polypeptide(L)'
;MAKRMKFDESGDSDDLQALFDSIASVPEKPKLEVIAASVVDDGGDSDDLQALFDAVAGEFAAAPEAAPDVPEAAPDVAAAAPDLPAAAAQVDDHSCEVVYKRLGQMTRKVHDALRELGFDQSLQSVAEAMPDARERLNYIAQMTEQAASRVLNSTDIAKPLQDRVESGANELKAQWDKVFANQMSADEFKALATRTRDFLGKTAEDSRATNAQLTEIMMAQDFQDLTGQVIKKVVAMAQQLETQLLEVLIETAPNDKKPVRKEDGLMNGPVITAEGRDDVVSSQEQVDDLLESLGF
;
A
#
# COMPACT_ATOMS: atom_id res chain seq x y z
N MET A 1 39.03 -0.10 35.82
CA MET A 1 40.19 -0.69 35.14
C MET A 1 40.07 -0.39 33.65
N ALA A 2 40.87 0.54 33.13
CA ALA A 2 40.85 0.90 31.72
C ALA A 2 41.80 -0.02 30.95
N LYS A 3 41.27 -0.83 30.04
CA LYS A 3 42.06 -1.74 29.19
C LYS A 3 42.74 -0.90 28.11
N ARG A 4 44.06 -0.72 28.23
CA ARG A 4 44.88 -0.04 27.21
C ARG A 4 44.91 -0.90 25.94
N MET A 5 44.40 -0.36 24.84
CA MET A 5 44.64 -0.87 23.49
C MET A 5 46.13 -0.73 23.17
N LYS A 6 46.79 -1.86 22.88
CA LYS A 6 48.15 -1.88 22.33
C LYS A 6 48.03 -1.75 20.81
N PHE A 7 48.56 -0.66 20.27
CA PHE A 7 48.85 -0.56 18.83
C PHE A 7 50.26 -1.12 18.62
N ASP A 8 50.38 -2.14 17.76
CA ASP A 8 51.66 -2.65 17.26
C ASP A 8 51.98 -2.02 15.89
N GLU A 9 53.27 -1.86 15.61
CA GLU A 9 53.86 -1.06 14.52
C GLU A 9 53.90 -1.83 13.18
N SER A 10 52.79 -2.50 12.86
CA SER A 10 52.57 -3.11 11.54
C SER A 10 51.10 -3.03 11.12
N GLY A 11 50.43 -1.89 11.35
CA GLY A 11 49.25 -1.44 10.59
C GLY A 11 48.05 -2.38 10.46
N ASP A 12 47.98 -3.48 11.21
CA ASP A 12 46.94 -4.50 11.09
C ASP A 12 46.31 -4.70 12.46
N SER A 13 45.08 -4.23 12.59
CA SER A 13 44.30 -4.36 13.82
C SER A 13 43.48 -5.62 13.69
N ASP A 14 43.88 -6.69 14.39
CA ASP A 14 43.11 -7.94 14.49
C ASP A 14 41.64 -7.67 14.88
N ASP A 15 41.38 -6.60 15.65
CA ASP A 15 40.02 -6.16 16.00
C ASP A 15 39.24 -5.57 14.80
N LEU A 16 39.91 -4.91 13.85
CA LEU A 16 39.30 -4.43 12.60
C LEU A 16 39.10 -5.57 11.60
N GLN A 17 40.04 -6.53 11.54
CA GLN A 17 39.91 -7.74 10.74
C GLN A 17 38.70 -8.57 11.21
N ALA A 18 38.51 -8.72 12.53
CA ALA A 18 37.37 -9.41 13.12
C ALA A 18 36.03 -8.68 12.86
N LEU A 19 36.03 -7.34 12.83
CA LEU A 19 34.84 -6.56 12.47
C LEU A 19 34.51 -6.66 10.97
N PHE A 20 35.52 -6.71 10.10
CA PHE A 20 35.33 -6.94 8.67
C PHE A 20 34.82 -8.35 8.37
N ASP A 21 35.35 -9.38 9.04
CA ASP A 21 34.85 -10.76 8.90
C ASP A 21 33.41 -10.91 9.42
N SER A 22 33.05 -10.19 10.49
CA SER A 22 31.67 -10.14 10.99
C SER A 22 30.69 -9.41 10.06
N ILE A 23 31.18 -8.54 9.17
CA ILE A 23 30.38 -7.86 8.14
C ILE A 23 30.36 -8.68 6.83
N ALA A 24 31.42 -9.43 6.56
CA ALA A 24 31.56 -10.30 5.39
C ALA A 24 30.85 -11.66 5.57
N SER A 25 30.43 -12.03 6.79
CA SER A 25 29.54 -13.16 7.01
C SER A 25 28.14 -12.84 6.47
N VAL A 26 27.93 -13.14 5.20
CA VAL A 26 26.67 -13.05 4.47
C VAL A 26 25.59 -13.86 5.21
N PRO A 27 24.44 -13.29 5.61
CA PRO A 27 23.30 -14.11 6.00
C PRO A 27 22.87 -14.92 4.77
N GLU A 28 22.73 -16.23 4.96
CA GLU A 28 22.34 -17.23 3.97
C GLU A 28 21.27 -16.69 3.00
N LYS A 29 21.55 -16.75 1.70
CA LYS A 29 20.67 -16.25 0.65
C LYS A 29 19.25 -16.85 0.83
N PRO A 30 18.18 -16.04 0.91
CA PRO A 30 16.85 -16.59 0.79
C PRO A 30 16.71 -17.19 -0.62
N LYS A 31 16.42 -18.49 -0.69
CA LYS A 31 16.04 -19.15 -1.95
C LYS A 31 14.71 -18.54 -2.40
N LEU A 32 14.78 -17.64 -3.37
CA LEU A 32 13.60 -17.21 -4.13
C LEU A 32 13.29 -18.32 -5.14
N GLU A 33 12.34 -19.18 -4.79
CA GLU A 33 11.67 -20.02 -5.77
C GLU A 33 10.74 -19.13 -6.60
N VAL A 34 11.00 -19.07 -7.90
CA VAL A 34 10.08 -18.46 -8.87
C VAL A 34 8.87 -19.38 -8.95
N ILE A 35 7.78 -19.00 -8.30
CA ILE A 35 6.47 -19.60 -8.55
C ILE A 35 6.16 -19.29 -10.02
N ALA A 36 6.07 -20.35 -10.83
CA ALA A 36 5.59 -20.25 -12.19
C ALA A 36 4.23 -19.55 -12.18
N ALA A 37 4.09 -18.53 -13.02
CA ALA A 37 2.83 -17.80 -13.20
C ALA A 37 1.67 -18.78 -13.33
N SER A 38 0.79 -18.83 -12.32
CA SER A 38 -0.53 -19.40 -12.54
C SER A 38 -1.20 -18.47 -13.54
N VAL A 39 -1.63 -19.06 -14.65
CA VAL A 39 -2.51 -18.42 -15.62
C VAL A 39 -3.72 -17.94 -14.84
N VAL A 40 -3.84 -16.62 -14.70
CA VAL A 40 -5.07 -15.98 -14.24
C VAL A 40 -6.06 -16.17 -15.38
N ASP A 41 -7.08 -16.98 -15.15
CA ASP A 41 -8.22 -17.14 -16.04
C ASP A 41 -9.04 -15.85 -16.00
N ASP A 42 -8.75 -14.94 -16.92
CA ASP A 42 -9.28 -13.58 -17.03
C ASP A 42 -10.70 -13.54 -17.64
N GLY A 43 -11.63 -14.36 -17.14
CA GLY A 43 -12.89 -14.62 -17.86
C GLY A 43 -14.20 -14.59 -17.08
N GLY A 44 -14.21 -14.57 -15.75
CA GLY A 44 -15.46 -14.79 -14.98
C GLY A 44 -15.70 -13.87 -13.79
N ASP A 45 -14.65 -13.46 -13.07
CA ASP A 45 -14.83 -12.76 -11.79
C ASP A 45 -15.14 -11.27 -11.93
N SER A 46 -14.86 -10.63 -13.08
CA SER A 46 -15.15 -9.20 -13.25
C SER A 46 -16.63 -8.90 -13.42
N ASP A 47 -17.38 -9.77 -14.09
CA ASP A 47 -18.78 -9.54 -14.43
C ASP A 47 -19.71 -9.70 -13.22
N ASP A 48 -19.42 -10.67 -12.35
CA ASP A 48 -20.18 -10.87 -11.11
C ASP A 48 -19.91 -9.73 -10.10
N LEU A 49 -18.68 -9.22 -10.04
CA LEU A 49 -18.35 -8.04 -9.22
C LEU A 49 -18.97 -6.76 -9.79
N GLN A 50 -19.04 -6.61 -11.11
CA GLN A 50 -19.72 -5.49 -11.76
C GLN A 50 -21.23 -5.52 -11.49
N ALA A 51 -21.85 -6.71 -11.53
CA ALA A 51 -23.28 -6.88 -11.22
C ALA A 51 -23.60 -6.56 -9.75
N LEU A 52 -22.71 -6.92 -8.82
CA LEU A 52 -22.85 -6.55 -7.41
C LEU A 52 -22.71 -5.04 -7.20
N PHE A 53 -21.82 -4.38 -7.95
CA PHE A 53 -21.64 -2.93 -7.88
C PHE A 53 -22.85 -2.16 -8.41
N ASP A 54 -23.42 -2.60 -9.54
CA ASP A 54 -24.63 -2.01 -10.13
C ASP A 54 -25.87 -2.21 -9.23
N ALA A 55 -25.98 -3.36 -8.55
CA ALA A 55 -27.05 -3.61 -7.59
C ALA A 55 -27.01 -2.64 -6.40
N VAL A 56 -25.81 -2.36 -5.87
CA VAL A 56 -25.63 -1.38 -4.77
C VAL A 56 -25.89 0.04 -5.27
N ALA A 57 -25.46 0.40 -6.49
CA ALA A 57 -25.73 1.71 -7.07
C ALA A 57 -27.23 1.96 -7.31
N GLY A 58 -27.97 0.93 -7.73
CA GLY A 58 -29.43 0.99 -7.92
C GLY A 58 -30.21 1.21 -6.62
N GLU A 59 -29.69 0.71 -5.50
CA GLU A 59 -30.31 0.85 -4.17
C GLU A 59 -30.18 2.29 -3.62
N PHE A 60 -29.17 3.05 -4.06
CA PHE A 60 -28.97 4.46 -3.70
C PHE A 60 -29.58 5.47 -4.68
N ALA A 61 -29.92 5.07 -5.91
CA ALA A 61 -30.50 5.96 -6.93
C ALA A 61 -32.04 6.14 -6.80
N ALA A 62 -32.71 5.38 -5.93
CA ALA A 62 -34.16 5.42 -5.75
C ALA A 62 -34.62 6.35 -4.60
N ALA A 63 -34.06 7.56 -4.53
CA ALA A 63 -34.61 8.65 -3.71
C ALA A 63 -35.08 9.79 -4.64
N PRO A 64 -36.35 10.23 -4.60
CA PRO A 64 -36.84 11.23 -5.52
C PRO A 64 -36.32 12.63 -5.15
N GLU A 65 -35.60 13.26 -6.10
CA GLU A 65 -35.40 14.71 -6.14
C GLU A 65 -36.73 15.42 -6.39
N ALA A 66 -37.09 16.37 -5.52
CA ALA A 66 -38.12 17.37 -5.80
C ALA A 66 -37.49 18.77 -5.68
N ALA A 67 -37.29 19.40 -6.83
CA ALA A 67 -36.93 20.83 -6.96
C ALA A 67 -38.21 21.72 -6.92
N PRO A 68 -38.10 23.01 -6.57
CA PRO A 68 -39.25 23.87 -6.31
C PRO A 68 -39.71 24.60 -7.57
N ASP A 69 -40.99 24.47 -7.92
CA ASP A 69 -41.65 25.31 -8.93
C ASP A 69 -42.55 26.36 -8.25
N VAL A 70 -42.28 27.63 -8.56
CA VAL A 70 -43.11 28.78 -8.18
C VAL A 70 -44.06 29.07 -9.34
N PRO A 71 -45.36 29.34 -9.07
CA PRO A 71 -46.10 30.24 -9.94
C PRO A 71 -46.78 31.39 -9.19
N GLU A 72 -46.70 32.56 -9.81
CA GLU A 72 -47.29 33.84 -9.41
C GLU A 72 -48.70 34.04 -10.04
N ALA A 73 -49.56 34.77 -9.31
CA ALA A 73 -50.75 35.55 -9.71
C ALA A 73 -52.12 34.87 -10.03
N ALA A 74 -53.01 34.90 -9.02
CA ALA A 74 -54.40 35.46 -8.89
C ALA A 74 -55.41 35.48 -10.10
N PRO A 75 -56.76 35.62 -9.91
CA PRO A 75 -57.52 35.99 -8.69
C PRO A 75 -58.86 35.23 -8.39
N ASP A 76 -59.31 35.41 -7.14
CA ASP A 76 -60.69 35.64 -6.63
C ASP A 76 -61.90 34.82 -7.16
N VAL A 77 -62.50 33.99 -6.27
CA VAL A 77 -63.96 33.97 -6.02
C VAL A 77 -64.29 33.23 -4.70
N ALA A 78 -65.24 33.80 -3.98
CA ALA A 78 -65.70 33.44 -2.65
C ALA A 78 -66.58 32.18 -2.54
N ALA A 79 -66.69 31.71 -1.30
CA ALA A 79 -67.80 30.98 -0.66
C ALA A 79 -67.94 29.47 -0.93
N ALA A 80 -67.75 28.68 0.14
CA ALA A 80 -68.82 27.97 0.87
C ALA A 80 -68.25 26.73 1.58
N ALA A 81 -68.44 26.65 2.90
CA ALA A 81 -68.38 25.38 3.63
C ALA A 81 -69.57 24.49 3.21
N PRO A 82 -69.44 23.16 3.28
CA PRO A 82 -70.08 22.50 4.42
C PRO A 82 -69.28 21.34 5.04
N ASP A 83 -69.64 21.06 6.29
CA ASP A 83 -69.30 19.91 7.13
C ASP A 83 -69.37 18.54 6.43
N LEU A 84 -68.45 17.63 6.81
CA LEU A 84 -68.70 16.24 7.24
C LEU A 84 -67.42 15.61 7.83
N PRO A 85 -67.51 14.64 8.77
CA PRO A 85 -66.49 14.40 9.79
C PRO A 85 -65.54 13.21 9.52
N ALA A 86 -64.43 13.22 10.26
CA ALA A 86 -63.65 12.09 10.78
C ALA A 86 -63.14 11.01 9.80
N ALA A 87 -61.83 11.06 9.54
CA ALA A 87 -60.98 9.86 9.63
C ALA A 87 -59.55 10.29 9.96
N ALA A 88 -59.16 10.06 11.20
CA ALA A 88 -57.81 10.23 11.68
C ALA A 88 -56.85 9.34 10.89
N ALA A 89 -55.94 9.97 10.15
CA ALA A 89 -54.63 9.42 9.85
C ALA A 89 -53.59 10.26 10.60
N GLN A 90 -53.73 10.33 11.93
CA GLN A 90 -52.62 10.68 12.82
C GLN A 90 -51.75 9.43 12.95
N VAL A 91 -50.92 9.17 11.95
CA VAL A 91 -49.86 8.17 12.04
C VAL A 91 -48.58 8.93 12.41
N ASP A 92 -48.33 8.95 13.72
CA ASP A 92 -47.00 8.88 14.35
C ASP A 92 -46.00 10.05 14.24
N ASP A 93 -46.44 11.29 14.05
CA ASP A 93 -45.59 12.47 14.24
C ASP A 93 -45.09 12.59 15.70
N HIS A 94 -45.96 12.26 16.67
CA HIS A 94 -45.65 12.38 18.09
C HIS A 94 -44.71 11.29 18.62
N SER A 95 -44.72 10.08 18.04
CA SER A 95 -43.82 9.00 18.46
C SER A 95 -42.38 9.26 17.98
N CYS A 96 -42.22 9.73 16.74
CA CYS A 96 -40.94 10.18 16.21
C CYS A 96 -40.41 11.37 17.03
N GLU A 97 -41.24 12.39 17.32
CA GLU A 97 -40.82 13.54 18.11
C GLU A 97 -40.36 13.16 19.53
N VAL A 98 -41.04 12.21 20.18
CA VAL A 98 -40.66 11.68 21.50
C VAL A 98 -39.37 10.85 21.42
N VAL A 99 -39.18 10.05 20.37
CA VAL A 99 -37.95 9.28 20.14
C VAL A 99 -36.77 10.21 19.87
N TYR A 100 -36.94 11.23 19.01
CA TYR A 100 -35.91 12.24 18.74
C TYR A 100 -35.55 13.06 19.98
N LYS A 101 -36.54 13.46 20.80
CA LYS A 101 -36.28 14.16 22.08
C LYS A 101 -35.52 13.26 23.06
N ARG A 102 -35.87 11.98 23.15
CA ARG A 102 -35.20 11.05 24.05
C ARG A 102 -33.79 10.70 23.58
N LEU A 103 -33.59 10.53 22.28
CA LEU A 103 -32.27 10.39 21.66
C LEU A 103 -31.42 11.63 21.95
N GLY A 104 -31.96 12.83 21.73
CA GLY A 104 -31.27 14.08 22.03
C GLY A 104 -30.92 14.26 23.52
N GLN A 105 -31.76 13.80 24.44
CA GLN A 105 -31.46 13.78 25.88
C GLN A 105 -30.37 12.76 26.23
N MET A 106 -30.38 11.57 25.61
CA MET A 106 -29.33 10.56 25.82
C MET A 106 -28.00 11.02 25.25
N THR A 107 -27.97 11.59 24.04
CA THR A 107 -26.75 12.16 23.44
C THR A 107 -26.19 13.30 24.29
N ARG A 108 -27.04 14.19 24.83
CA ARG A 108 -26.58 15.24 25.77
C ARG A 108 -26.02 14.66 27.05
N LYS A 109 -26.66 13.66 27.67
CA LYS A 109 -26.12 12.99 28.86
C LYS A 109 -24.78 12.32 28.60
N VAL A 110 -24.60 11.68 27.44
CA VAL A 110 -23.32 11.10 27.03
C VAL A 110 -22.28 12.20 26.82
N HIS A 111 -22.63 13.28 26.13
CA HIS A 111 -21.73 14.41 25.92
C HIS A 111 -21.34 15.12 27.23
N ASP A 112 -22.30 15.36 28.12
CA ASP A 112 -22.08 15.97 29.44
C ASP A 112 -21.20 15.06 30.32
N ALA A 113 -21.41 13.74 30.28
CA ALA A 113 -20.55 12.78 30.97
C ALA A 113 -19.12 12.74 30.39
N LEU A 114 -18.96 12.70 29.06
CA LEU A 114 -17.65 12.77 28.40
C LEU A 114 -16.92 14.08 28.73
N ARG A 115 -17.67 15.18 28.88
CA ARG A 115 -17.14 16.50 29.24
C ARG A 115 -16.78 16.59 30.72
N GLU A 116 -17.59 16.05 31.63
CA GLU A 116 -17.29 15.99 33.07
C GLU A 116 -16.07 15.11 33.37
N LEU A 117 -15.85 14.07 32.55
CA LEU A 117 -14.67 13.19 32.63
C LEU A 117 -13.43 13.77 31.93
N GLY A 118 -13.55 14.91 31.22
CA GLY A 118 -12.42 15.60 30.58
C GLY A 118 -11.98 15.06 29.23
N PHE A 119 -12.75 14.18 28.58
CA PHE A 119 -12.38 13.51 27.32
C PHE A 119 -12.68 14.30 26.06
N ASP A 120 -13.43 15.40 26.16
CA ASP A 120 -13.76 16.27 25.03
C ASP A 120 -12.50 16.72 24.28
N GLN A 121 -11.43 17.02 25.02
CA GLN A 121 -10.14 17.46 24.47
C GLN A 121 -9.36 16.31 23.79
N SER A 122 -9.45 15.09 24.32
CA SER A 122 -8.80 13.90 23.75
C SER A 122 -9.48 13.48 22.44
N LEU A 123 -10.81 13.39 22.44
CA LEU A 123 -11.58 13.05 21.24
C LEU A 123 -11.46 14.13 20.15
N GLN A 124 -11.42 15.40 20.54
CA GLN A 124 -11.17 16.49 19.60
C GLN A 124 -9.74 16.42 19.01
N SER A 125 -8.73 16.12 19.83
CA SER A 125 -7.36 15.90 19.34
C SER A 125 -7.28 14.74 18.34
N VAL A 126 -8.02 13.65 18.59
CA VAL A 126 -8.12 12.53 17.64
C VAL A 126 -8.76 12.95 16.32
N ALA A 127 -9.88 13.67 16.40
CA ALA A 127 -10.60 14.15 15.24
C ALA A 127 -9.76 15.13 14.39
N GLU A 128 -8.92 15.94 15.02
CA GLU A 128 -8.01 16.88 14.35
C GLU A 128 -6.79 16.19 13.73
N ALA A 129 -6.33 15.07 14.28
CA ALA A 129 -5.16 14.31 13.78
C ALA A 129 -5.47 13.42 12.57
N MET A 130 -6.69 12.89 12.45
CA MET A 130 -7.10 11.99 11.37
C MET A 130 -6.92 12.58 9.95
N PRO A 131 -7.29 13.85 9.67
CA PRO A 131 -7.01 14.48 8.39
C PRO A 131 -5.52 14.52 8.04
N ASP A 132 -4.63 14.86 8.99
CA ASP A 132 -3.18 14.89 8.77
C ASP A 132 -2.63 13.48 8.48
N ALA A 133 -3.09 12.45 9.20
CA ALA A 133 -2.73 11.06 8.90
C ALA A 133 -3.09 10.67 7.46
N ARG A 134 -4.31 11.03 7.01
CA ARG A 134 -4.78 10.75 5.66
C ARG A 134 -3.95 11.48 4.60
N GLU A 135 -3.63 12.76 4.82
CA GLU A 135 -2.77 13.53 3.91
C GLU A 135 -1.37 12.90 3.79
N ARG A 136 -0.81 12.44 4.90
CA ARG A 136 0.47 11.72 4.92
C ARG A 136 0.42 10.40 4.18
N LEU A 137 -0.64 9.60 4.35
CA LEU A 137 -0.82 8.34 3.63
C LEU A 137 -0.99 8.58 2.12
N ASN A 138 -1.76 9.61 1.72
CA ASN A 138 -1.88 10.01 0.32
C ASN A 138 -0.54 10.46 -0.27
N TYR A 139 0.25 11.22 0.49
CA TYR A 139 1.59 11.61 0.08
C TYR A 139 2.49 10.38 -0.14
N ILE A 140 2.43 9.37 0.75
CA ILE A 140 3.18 8.12 0.58
C ILE A 140 2.74 7.39 -0.71
N ALA A 141 1.44 7.28 -0.97
CA ALA A 141 0.91 6.65 -2.17
C ALA A 141 1.43 7.35 -3.44
N GLN A 142 1.33 8.67 -3.49
CA GLN A 142 1.80 9.47 -4.64
C GLN A 142 3.31 9.33 -4.87
N MET A 143 4.11 9.40 -3.81
CA MET A 143 5.57 9.26 -3.93
C MET A 143 5.98 7.86 -4.39
N THR A 144 5.26 6.84 -3.92
CA THR A 144 5.51 5.44 -4.32
C THR A 144 5.15 5.23 -5.79
N GLU A 145 4.02 5.76 -6.25
CA GLU A 145 3.62 5.72 -7.66
C GLU A 145 4.63 6.43 -8.55
N GLN A 146 5.07 7.63 -8.16
CA GLN A 146 6.06 8.39 -8.92
C GLN A 146 7.39 7.65 -9.04
N ALA A 147 7.87 7.07 -7.95
CA ALA A 147 9.10 6.27 -7.96
C ALA A 147 8.97 5.04 -8.85
N ALA A 148 7.88 4.29 -8.71
CA ALA A 148 7.61 3.12 -9.55
C ALA A 148 7.58 3.50 -11.05
N SER A 149 6.90 4.59 -11.40
CA SER A 149 6.85 5.11 -12.77
C SER A 149 8.24 5.48 -13.31
N ARG A 150 9.06 6.19 -12.53
CA ARG A 150 10.44 6.55 -12.92
C ARG A 150 11.31 5.32 -13.14
N VAL A 151 11.23 4.33 -12.25
CA VAL A 151 11.99 3.08 -12.35
C VAL A 151 11.58 2.28 -13.59
N LEU A 152 10.27 2.16 -13.84
CA LEU A 152 9.74 1.45 -15.01
C LEU A 152 10.18 2.12 -16.30
N ASN A 153 10.01 3.44 -16.42
CA ASN A 153 10.42 4.21 -17.60
C ASN A 153 11.93 4.08 -17.87
N SER A 154 12.76 4.16 -16.82
CA SER A 154 14.21 4.01 -16.96
C SER A 154 14.59 2.61 -17.43
N THR A 155 13.87 1.58 -16.96
CA THR A 155 14.04 0.19 -17.37
C THR A 155 13.63 -0.01 -18.84
N ASP A 156 12.50 0.55 -19.25
CA ASP A 156 11.99 0.51 -20.63
C ASP A 156 12.95 1.18 -21.63
N ILE A 157 13.68 2.20 -21.19
CA ILE A 157 14.73 2.83 -22.00
C ILE A 157 16.00 1.97 -21.98
N ALA A 158 16.44 1.47 -20.82
CA ALA A 158 17.70 0.75 -20.67
C ALA A 158 17.73 -0.61 -21.39
N LYS A 159 16.61 -1.34 -21.36
CA LYS A 159 16.55 -2.71 -21.90
C LYS A 159 16.85 -2.78 -23.41
N PRO A 160 16.23 -1.96 -24.28
CA PRO A 160 16.59 -1.93 -25.70
C PRO A 160 18.05 -1.53 -25.99
N LEU A 161 18.71 -0.78 -25.10
CA LEU A 161 20.15 -0.48 -25.26
C LEU A 161 20.98 -1.75 -25.08
N GLN A 162 20.67 -2.52 -24.03
CA GLN A 162 21.37 -3.77 -23.75
C GLN A 162 21.09 -4.84 -24.80
N ASP A 163 19.85 -4.93 -25.29
CA ASP A 163 19.48 -5.85 -26.37
C ASP A 163 20.29 -5.56 -27.65
N ARG A 164 20.52 -4.27 -27.99
CA ARG A 164 21.36 -3.89 -29.12
C ARG A 164 22.82 -4.28 -28.94
N VAL A 165 23.37 -4.08 -27.74
CA VAL A 165 24.74 -4.46 -27.41
C VAL A 165 24.90 -5.98 -27.51
N GLU A 166 23.97 -6.76 -26.94
CA GLU A 166 24.00 -8.22 -27.00
C GLU A 166 23.86 -8.75 -28.42
N SER A 167 22.85 -8.29 -29.16
CA SER A 167 22.60 -8.69 -30.54
C SER A 167 23.79 -8.37 -31.43
N GLY A 168 24.32 -7.15 -31.37
CA GLY A 168 25.47 -6.76 -32.19
C GLY A 168 26.75 -7.49 -31.81
N ALA A 169 26.96 -7.81 -30.53
CA ALA A 169 28.09 -8.63 -30.10
C ALA A 169 28.00 -10.06 -30.65
N ASN A 170 26.81 -10.68 -30.60
CA ASN A 170 26.58 -12.02 -31.13
C ASN A 170 26.74 -12.08 -32.65
N GLU A 171 26.20 -11.09 -33.37
CA GLU A 171 26.39 -10.98 -34.83
C GLU A 171 27.87 -10.85 -35.20
N LEU A 172 28.60 -9.94 -34.55
CA LEU A 172 30.02 -9.77 -34.82
C LEU A 172 30.81 -11.02 -34.47
N LYS A 173 30.53 -11.66 -33.33
CA LYS A 173 31.17 -12.92 -32.95
C LYS A 173 31.00 -13.96 -34.05
N ALA A 174 29.78 -14.18 -34.54
CA ALA A 174 29.51 -15.16 -35.60
C ALA A 174 30.26 -14.84 -36.90
N GLN A 175 30.44 -13.57 -37.24
CA GLN A 175 31.20 -13.17 -38.41
C GLN A 175 32.71 -13.35 -38.20
N TRP A 176 33.23 -13.01 -37.02
CA TRP A 176 34.63 -13.25 -36.67
C TRP A 176 34.96 -14.75 -36.65
N ASP A 177 34.05 -15.61 -36.16
CA ASP A 177 34.20 -17.06 -36.21
C ASP A 177 34.40 -17.57 -37.66
N LYS A 178 33.68 -16.99 -38.64
CA LYS A 178 33.89 -17.31 -40.08
C LYS A 178 35.24 -16.85 -40.60
N VAL A 179 35.77 -15.73 -40.12
CA VAL A 179 37.14 -15.27 -40.47
C VAL A 179 38.15 -16.32 -40.01
N PHE A 180 38.06 -16.78 -38.76
CA PHE A 180 38.97 -17.78 -38.20
C PHE A 180 38.79 -19.17 -38.82
N ALA A 181 37.62 -19.47 -39.38
CA ALA A 181 37.38 -20.67 -40.17
C ALA A 181 37.87 -20.57 -41.64
N ASN A 182 38.49 -19.45 -42.04
CA ASN A 182 38.86 -19.14 -43.44
C ASN A 182 37.67 -19.18 -44.42
N GLN A 183 36.46 -18.85 -43.96
CA GLN A 183 35.22 -18.86 -44.74
C GLN A 183 34.79 -17.46 -45.22
N MET A 184 35.73 -16.53 -45.35
CA MET A 184 35.45 -15.12 -45.66
C MET A 184 36.44 -14.55 -46.66
N SER A 185 35.95 -13.74 -47.60
CA SER A 185 36.79 -13.02 -48.55
C SER A 185 37.45 -11.78 -47.95
N ALA A 186 38.48 -11.25 -48.62
CA ALA A 186 39.18 -10.05 -48.18
C ALA A 186 38.29 -8.79 -48.16
N ASP A 187 37.30 -8.70 -49.05
CA ASP A 187 36.40 -7.55 -49.09
C ASP A 187 35.33 -7.63 -47.98
N GLU A 188 34.81 -8.83 -47.70
CA GLU A 188 33.94 -9.06 -46.54
C GLU A 188 34.67 -8.79 -45.22
N PHE A 189 35.97 -9.13 -45.12
CA PHE A 189 36.78 -8.82 -43.96
C PHE A 189 36.93 -7.31 -43.71
N LYS A 190 37.19 -6.51 -44.76
CA LYS A 190 37.26 -5.04 -44.64
C LYS A 190 35.93 -4.44 -44.19
N ALA A 191 34.82 -4.97 -44.70
CA ALA A 191 33.49 -4.56 -44.27
C ALA A 191 33.22 -4.94 -42.81
N LEU A 192 33.63 -6.15 -42.37
CA LEU A 192 33.53 -6.58 -40.98
C LEU A 192 34.37 -5.73 -40.03
N ALA A 193 35.60 -5.37 -40.42
CA ALA A 193 36.47 -4.51 -39.62
C ALA A 193 35.85 -3.12 -39.41
N THR A 194 35.25 -2.56 -40.47
CA THR A 194 34.52 -1.27 -40.38
C THR A 194 33.31 -1.39 -39.47
N ARG A 195 32.47 -2.43 -39.66
CA ARG A 195 31.29 -2.69 -38.82
C ARG A 195 31.67 -2.92 -37.35
N THR A 196 32.78 -3.60 -37.09
CA THR A 196 33.29 -3.83 -35.72
C THR A 196 33.67 -2.51 -35.06
N ARG A 197 34.39 -1.63 -35.78
CA ARG A 197 34.73 -0.29 -35.28
C ARG A 197 33.48 0.53 -34.96
N ASP A 198 32.49 0.52 -35.86
CA ASP A 198 31.24 1.27 -35.66
C ASP A 198 30.45 0.73 -34.48
N PHE A 199 30.38 -0.59 -34.32
CA PHE A 199 29.75 -1.24 -33.18
C PHE A 199 30.44 -0.87 -31.87
N LEU A 200 31.78 -0.88 -31.81
CA LEU A 200 32.50 -0.49 -30.59
C LEU A 200 32.18 0.95 -30.16
N GLY A 201 31.99 1.87 -31.13
CA GLY A 201 31.52 3.23 -30.86
C GLY A 201 30.11 3.25 -30.26
N LYS A 202 29.17 2.56 -30.90
CA LYS A 202 27.77 2.46 -30.43
C LYS A 202 27.66 1.79 -29.06
N THR A 203 28.41 0.73 -28.81
CA THR A 203 28.44 0.05 -27.51
C THR A 203 28.88 0.98 -26.39
N ALA A 204 29.85 1.87 -26.65
CA ALA A 204 30.26 2.86 -25.66
C ALA A 204 29.17 3.91 -25.41
N GLU A 205 28.40 4.30 -26.43
CA GLU A 205 27.25 5.20 -26.30
C GLU A 205 26.09 4.55 -25.55
N ASP A 206 25.69 3.35 -25.96
CA ASP A 206 24.62 2.56 -25.34
C ASP A 206 24.97 2.25 -23.87
N SER A 207 26.23 1.90 -23.56
CA SER A 207 26.68 1.69 -22.19
C SER A 207 26.58 2.94 -21.32
N ARG A 208 26.95 4.13 -21.84
CA ARG A 208 26.78 5.39 -21.12
C ARG A 208 25.30 5.72 -20.90
N ALA A 209 24.47 5.50 -21.91
CA ALA A 209 23.03 5.73 -21.81
C ALA A 209 22.37 4.79 -20.80
N THR A 210 22.74 3.50 -20.76
CA THR A 210 22.30 2.54 -19.75
C THR A 210 22.72 3.00 -18.35
N ASN A 211 23.97 3.45 -18.18
CA ASN A 211 24.44 3.95 -16.88
C ASN A 211 23.65 5.18 -16.41
N ALA A 212 23.28 6.08 -17.32
CA ALA A 212 22.41 7.21 -17.00
C ALA A 212 21.02 6.74 -16.50
N GLN A 213 20.43 5.71 -17.12
CA GLN A 213 19.17 5.14 -16.63
C GLN A 213 19.31 4.45 -15.27
N LEU A 214 20.42 3.75 -15.01
CA LEU A 214 20.70 3.19 -13.68
C LEU A 214 20.85 4.29 -12.62
N THR A 215 21.44 5.43 -12.98
CA THR A 215 21.52 6.60 -12.11
C THR A 215 20.14 7.18 -11.82
N GLU A 216 19.27 7.27 -12.84
CA GLU A 216 17.88 7.72 -12.67
C GLU A 216 17.08 6.79 -11.75
N ILE A 217 17.26 5.46 -11.89
CA ILE A 217 16.66 4.46 -10.98
C ILE A 217 17.14 4.68 -9.54
N MET A 218 18.44 4.90 -9.34
CA MET A 218 19.00 5.15 -8.02
C MET A 218 18.45 6.45 -7.42
N MET A 219 18.31 7.51 -8.23
CA MET A 219 17.71 8.76 -7.77
C MET A 219 16.23 8.58 -7.44
N ALA A 220 15.48 7.83 -8.23
CA ALA A 220 14.07 7.56 -7.98
C ALA A 220 13.81 6.78 -6.68
N GLN A 221 14.83 6.18 -6.06
CA GLN A 221 14.75 5.51 -4.75
C GLN A 221 14.73 6.47 -3.57
N ASP A 222 15.02 7.76 -3.76
CA ASP A 222 14.93 8.80 -2.72
C ASP A 222 13.56 8.86 -2.02
N PHE A 223 12.49 8.43 -2.72
CA PHE A 223 11.17 8.28 -2.14
C PHE A 223 11.18 7.40 -0.89
N GLN A 224 12.06 6.41 -0.79
CA GLN A 224 12.10 5.47 0.32
C GLN A 224 12.47 6.16 1.65
N ASP A 225 13.40 7.12 1.61
CA ASP A 225 13.76 7.90 2.81
C ASP A 225 12.61 8.84 3.19
N LEU A 226 12.06 9.59 2.23
CA LEU A 226 10.97 10.52 2.49
C LEU A 226 9.71 9.79 2.98
N THR A 227 9.32 8.70 2.34
CA THR A 227 8.16 7.90 2.74
C THR A 227 8.40 7.21 4.08
N GLY A 228 9.62 6.70 4.35
CA GLY A 228 9.98 6.12 5.63
C GLY A 228 9.85 7.10 6.80
N GLN A 229 10.26 8.36 6.61
CA GLN A 229 10.06 9.41 7.61
C GLN A 229 8.58 9.73 7.85
N VAL A 230 7.76 9.74 6.79
CA VAL A 230 6.32 10.00 6.90
C VAL A 230 5.60 8.82 7.58
N ILE A 231 5.94 7.58 7.22
CA ILE A 231 5.41 6.37 7.85
C ILE A 231 5.67 6.40 9.36
N LYS A 232 6.90 6.73 9.80
CA LYS A 232 7.23 6.86 11.23
C LYS A 232 6.31 7.85 11.95
N LYS A 233 5.98 8.97 11.31
CA LYS A 233 5.06 9.98 11.88
C LYS A 233 3.63 9.47 11.94
N VAL A 234 3.15 8.80 10.89
CA VAL A 234 1.80 8.20 10.87
C VAL A 234 1.68 7.11 11.94
N VAL A 235 2.69 6.26 12.10
CA VAL A 235 2.73 5.22 13.14
C VAL A 235 2.74 5.85 14.53
N ALA A 236 3.56 6.87 14.77
CA ALA A 236 3.58 7.57 16.06
C ALA A 236 2.21 8.21 16.36
N MET A 237 1.57 8.83 15.37
CA MET A 237 0.23 9.38 15.51
C MET A 237 -0.79 8.28 15.82
N ALA A 238 -0.77 7.15 15.10
CA ALA A 238 -1.66 6.02 15.36
C ALA A 238 -1.50 5.47 16.79
N GLN A 239 -0.26 5.35 17.29
CA GLN A 239 0.02 4.93 18.68
C GLN A 239 -0.51 5.92 19.71
N GLN A 240 -0.40 7.22 19.44
CA GLN A 240 -0.96 8.26 20.30
C GLN A 240 -2.50 8.18 20.33
N LEU A 241 -3.14 7.99 19.18
CA LEU A 241 -4.59 7.80 19.08
C LEU A 241 -5.04 6.53 19.81
N GLU A 242 -4.32 5.42 19.65
CA GLU A 242 -4.59 4.17 20.33
C GLU A 242 -4.54 4.35 21.86
N THR A 243 -3.50 4.99 22.38
CA THR A 243 -3.34 5.24 23.82
C THR A 243 -4.48 6.10 24.37
N GLN A 244 -4.82 7.18 23.67
CA GLN A 244 -5.91 8.09 24.07
C GLN A 244 -7.28 7.39 24.07
N LEU A 245 -7.56 6.55 23.07
CA LEU A 245 -8.81 5.79 23.01
C LEU A 245 -8.86 4.68 24.07
N LEU A 246 -7.73 4.03 24.38
CA LEU A 246 -7.64 3.07 25.46
C LEU A 246 -7.87 3.70 26.84
N GLU A 247 -7.31 4.88 27.10
CA GLU A 247 -7.56 5.63 28.34
C GLU A 247 -9.07 5.94 28.49
N VAL A 248 -9.70 6.46 27.43
CA VAL A 248 -11.16 6.71 27.42
C VAL A 248 -11.94 5.42 27.69
N LEU A 249 -11.57 4.30 27.05
CA LEU A 249 -12.24 3.01 27.27
C LEU A 249 -12.05 2.47 28.69
N ILE A 250 -10.87 2.60 29.28
CA ILE A 250 -10.60 2.15 30.66
C ILE A 250 -11.42 2.96 31.66
N GLU A 251 -11.48 4.27 31.49
CA GLU A 251 -12.18 5.17 32.41
C GLU A 251 -13.71 5.15 32.25
N THR A 252 -14.20 4.84 31.04
CA THR A 252 -15.65 4.69 30.75
C THR A 252 -16.16 3.24 30.92
N ALA A 253 -15.26 2.27 31.08
CA ALA A 253 -15.65 0.88 31.33
C ALA A 253 -16.33 0.76 32.71
N PRO A 254 -17.57 0.23 32.78
CA PRO A 254 -18.17 -0.12 34.07
C PRO A 254 -17.30 -1.21 34.74
N ASN A 255 -16.96 -1.03 36.02
CA ASN A 255 -16.09 -1.90 36.84
C ASN A 255 -16.45 -3.41 36.86
N ASP A 256 -17.55 -3.83 36.23
CA ASP A 256 -18.09 -5.20 36.29
C ASP A 256 -17.86 -6.06 35.02
N LYS A 257 -17.17 -5.58 33.99
CA LYS A 257 -16.85 -6.43 32.82
C LYS A 257 -15.37 -6.41 32.49
N LYS A 258 -14.64 -7.34 33.09
CA LYS A 258 -13.31 -7.76 32.60
C LYS A 258 -13.43 -8.02 31.09
N PRO A 259 -12.60 -7.40 30.24
CA PRO A 259 -12.62 -7.71 28.82
C PRO A 259 -12.24 -9.19 28.64
N VAL A 260 -13.15 -9.97 28.09
CA VAL A 260 -12.82 -11.26 27.50
C VAL A 260 -11.88 -10.92 26.35
N ARG A 261 -10.59 -11.23 26.52
CA ARG A 261 -9.63 -11.29 25.41
C ARG A 261 -10.20 -12.29 24.40
N LYS A 262 -10.89 -11.80 23.38
CA LYS A 262 -11.06 -12.55 22.14
C LYS A 262 -9.88 -12.16 21.27
N GLU A 263 -8.99 -13.12 21.06
CA GLU A 263 -7.78 -13.01 20.25
C GLU A 263 -8.07 -13.03 18.73
N ASP A 264 -9.20 -12.44 18.31
CA ASP A 264 -9.60 -12.37 16.89
C ASP A 264 -9.32 -10.97 16.31
N GLY A 265 -8.16 -10.42 16.63
CA GLY A 265 -7.73 -9.11 16.15
C GLY A 265 -6.98 -9.23 14.83
N LEU A 266 -7.71 -9.19 13.71
CA LEU A 266 -7.26 -8.83 12.34
C LEU A 266 -5.74 -8.86 12.07
N MET A 267 -5.11 -10.04 12.20
CA MET A 267 -3.74 -10.28 11.74
C MET A 267 -3.71 -10.62 10.24
N ASN A 268 -4.36 -9.80 9.41
CA ASN A 268 -4.33 -9.92 7.94
C ASN A 268 -3.27 -8.99 7.33
N GLY A 269 -2.05 -9.06 7.87
CA GLY A 269 -0.84 -8.56 7.23
C GLY A 269 0.16 -9.71 7.06
N PRO A 270 1.12 -9.62 6.12
CA PRO A 270 2.14 -10.65 5.96
C PRO A 270 2.80 -10.91 7.32
N VAL A 271 2.86 -12.19 7.73
CA VAL A 271 3.33 -12.59 9.06
C VAL A 271 4.79 -12.19 9.21
N ILE A 272 5.06 -11.17 10.04
CA ILE A 272 6.41 -10.64 10.27
C ILE A 272 7.08 -11.34 11.48
N THR A 273 6.34 -12.12 12.26
CA THR A 273 6.86 -12.84 13.43
C THR A 273 6.16 -14.19 13.58
N ALA A 274 6.93 -15.27 13.39
CA ALA A 274 6.48 -16.65 13.51
C ALA A 274 6.75 -17.26 14.92
N GLU A 275 7.49 -16.55 15.77
CA GLU A 275 7.82 -17.04 17.11
C GLU A 275 6.62 -16.91 18.06
N GLY A 276 6.06 -18.04 18.46
CA GLY A 276 5.00 -18.14 19.48
C GLY A 276 3.57 -18.23 18.95
N ARG A 277 3.39 -18.47 17.64
CA ARG A 277 2.09 -18.64 16.99
C ARG A 277 1.95 -20.06 16.41
N ASP A 278 0.97 -20.82 16.92
CA ASP A 278 0.67 -22.19 16.46
C ASP A 278 -0.13 -22.20 15.13
N ASP A 279 -0.54 -21.03 14.64
CA ASP A 279 -1.34 -20.86 13.41
C ASP A 279 -0.49 -20.49 12.18
N VAL A 280 0.85 -20.50 12.32
CA VAL A 280 1.78 -20.17 11.23
C VAL A 280 2.45 -21.44 10.73
N VAL A 281 2.07 -21.86 9.52
CA VAL A 281 2.71 -22.96 8.81
C VAL A 281 4.03 -22.46 8.23
N SER A 282 5.14 -22.97 8.75
CA SER A 282 6.49 -22.48 8.43
C SER A 282 7.33 -23.47 7.62
N SER A 283 6.84 -24.70 7.44
CA SER A 283 7.49 -25.76 6.65
C SER A 283 6.49 -26.53 5.78
N GLN A 284 6.96 -27.10 4.67
CA GLN A 284 6.16 -27.92 3.76
C GLN A 284 5.57 -29.17 4.45
N GLU A 285 6.26 -29.73 5.42
CA GLU A 285 5.79 -30.88 6.22
C GLU A 285 4.54 -30.50 7.04
N GLN A 286 4.51 -29.28 7.59
CA GLN A 286 3.34 -28.77 8.31
C GLN A 286 2.16 -28.43 7.37
N VAL A 287 2.44 -28.11 6.10
CA VAL A 287 1.41 -27.95 5.06
C VAL A 287 0.77 -29.31 4.76
N ASP A 288 1.60 -30.34 4.58
CA ASP A 288 1.14 -31.69 4.27
C ASP A 288 0.32 -32.29 5.44
N ASP A 289 0.75 -32.07 6.69
CA ASP A 289 0.00 -32.47 7.89
C ASP A 289 -1.37 -31.76 8.00
N LEU A 290 -1.44 -30.48 7.62
CA LEU A 290 -2.68 -29.71 7.63
C LEU A 290 -3.66 -30.20 6.55
N LEU A 291 -3.14 -30.52 5.35
CA LEU A 291 -3.93 -31.10 4.27
C LEU A 291 -4.47 -32.49 4.63
N GLU A 292 -3.65 -33.33 5.27
CA GLU A 292 -4.08 -34.64 5.75
C GLU A 292 -5.17 -34.51 6.84
N SER A 293 -5.07 -33.51 7.72
CA SER A 293 -6.08 -33.23 8.76
C SER A 293 -7.42 -32.75 8.21
N LEU A 294 -7.41 -32.11 7.04
CA LEU A 294 -8.59 -31.63 6.31
C LEU A 294 -9.16 -32.68 5.33
N GLY A 295 -8.51 -33.84 5.23
CA GLY A 295 -8.97 -34.98 4.44
C GLY A 295 -8.65 -34.91 2.94
N PHE A 296 -7.59 -34.18 2.57
CA PHE A 296 -7.00 -34.18 1.22
C PHE A 296 -5.75 -35.05 1.14
#